data_AF-A0A8T6YMG4-F1
#
_entry.id   AF-A0A8T6YMG4-F1
#
_cell.length_a   1.000
_cell.length_b   1.000
_cell.length_c   1.000
_cell.angle_alpha   90.00
_cell.angle_beta   90.00
_cell.angle_gamma   90.00
#
_symmetry.space_group_name_H-M   'P 1'
#
loop_
_entity.id
_entity.type
_entity.pdbx_description
1 polymer ?
#
loop_
_entity_poly.entity_id
_entity_poly.type
_entity_poly.pdbx_seq_one_letter_code
_entity_poly.pdbx_strand_id
1 'polypeptide(L)'
;MAIEDIHEFITELEKKGELKRVKTEVDSNLEIAEILRREMYSNGPAVLFENVKNYEMPVLGNAFGSMKRLEIGLEMTDFTEIGQRIVDMTKMDMPSGFLNKIKKLPELSKMAESFPKLENNGPVTEITSSDASFEELPILKSWPNDAGRFITLGLVATKHPETGVRNLGVYRMQIVDNTHALMHWQKHKRGAQHGEISKERGEKISAAIIIGCEPATVFSSIAPVPEGLDKYLFAGITRKKGIKTVKCKTIDLEVPANAEIVLEGYVDLHDIRDEGPFGDHTGYYTPVEPYPTFTLTGIMRRKNPIYVTTVVGKPILEDAYIGKVIEQSFLPLIRMFHPEVVDFSMPAAGWFQGFAIISIKKRYPGQAKKVMMGLWGMGQLALTKMFVVVDEDINVHDINDVIWAITTRADAARDTTIINNTPTDTLDPASPMVNLGSKLGIDATQKTREEGYEREIQQQVKVDADTKNLVDSKWSSYGL
;
A
#
# COMPACT_ATOMS: atom_id res chain seq x y z
N MET A 1 -21.99 -7.28 -8.95
CA MET A 1 -21.30 -8.54 -8.59
C MET A 1 -19.88 -8.17 -8.27
N ALA A 2 -19.28 -8.82 -7.27
CA ALA A 2 -17.92 -8.46 -6.85
C ALA A 2 -16.93 -8.65 -8.01
N ILE A 3 -16.02 -7.71 -8.25
CA ILE A 3 -15.01 -7.79 -9.32
C ILE A 3 -14.09 -8.97 -9.02
N GLU A 4 -14.15 -10.03 -9.82
CA GLU A 4 -13.47 -11.30 -9.53
C GLU A 4 -12.06 -11.42 -10.11
N ASP A 5 -11.72 -10.62 -11.13
CA ASP A 5 -10.42 -10.64 -11.78
C ASP A 5 -10.09 -9.30 -12.47
N ILE A 6 -8.91 -9.22 -13.08
CA ILE A 6 -8.47 -8.00 -13.77
C ILE A 6 -9.27 -7.71 -15.05
N HIS A 7 -9.84 -8.72 -15.72
CA HIS A 7 -10.61 -8.54 -16.96
C HIS A 7 -11.96 -7.89 -16.68
N GLU A 8 -12.62 -8.30 -15.59
CA GLU A 8 -13.81 -7.63 -15.07
C GLU A 8 -13.48 -6.19 -14.64
N PHE A 9 -12.34 -5.98 -13.98
CA PHE A 9 -11.92 -4.62 -13.59
C PHE A 9 -11.71 -3.71 -14.79
N ILE A 10 -10.97 -4.17 -15.80
CA ILE A 10 -10.77 -3.46 -17.09
C ILE A 10 -12.10 -3.09 -17.72
N THR A 11 -13.06 -4.03 -17.74
CA THR A 11 -14.39 -3.80 -18.30
C THR A 11 -15.14 -2.69 -17.55
N GLU A 12 -15.08 -2.68 -16.22
CA GLU A 12 -15.73 -1.64 -15.40
C GLU A 12 -15.03 -0.28 -15.53
N LEU A 13 -13.70 -0.25 -15.64
CA LEU A 13 -12.96 0.98 -15.92
C LEU A 13 -13.35 1.56 -17.29
N GLU A 14 -13.42 0.73 -18.33
CA GLU A 14 -13.79 1.14 -19.69
C GLU A 14 -15.23 1.72 -19.73
N LYS A 15 -16.19 1.04 -19.10
CA LYS A 15 -17.58 1.53 -18.99
C LYS A 15 -17.68 2.91 -18.31
N LYS A 16 -16.79 3.21 -17.38
CA LYS A 16 -16.79 4.46 -16.60
C LYS A 16 -15.86 5.55 -17.17
N GLY A 17 -15.27 5.30 -18.34
CA GLY A 17 -14.34 6.22 -19.01
C GLY A 17 -12.99 6.34 -18.30
N GLU A 18 -12.62 5.37 -17.47
CA GLU A 18 -11.39 5.33 -16.68
C GLU A 18 -10.30 4.44 -17.28
N LEU A 19 -10.51 3.92 -18.50
CA LEU A 19 -9.52 3.13 -19.25
C LEU A 19 -9.36 3.67 -20.67
N LYS A 20 -8.12 3.69 -21.15
CA LYS A 20 -7.78 3.89 -22.56
C LYS A 20 -7.05 2.66 -23.11
N ARG A 21 -7.48 2.19 -24.29
CA ARG A 21 -6.76 1.17 -25.07
C ARG A 21 -5.82 1.83 -26.06
N VAL A 22 -4.57 1.37 -26.10
CA VAL A 22 -3.53 1.83 -27.03
C VAL A 22 -3.18 0.69 -27.98
N LYS A 23 -3.49 0.89 -29.27
CA LYS A 23 -3.23 -0.09 -30.35
C LYS A 23 -1.93 0.18 -31.12
N THR A 24 -1.40 1.39 -30.99
CA THR A 24 -0.10 1.75 -31.52
C THR A 24 0.96 0.87 -30.87
N GLU A 25 1.91 0.38 -31.65
CA GLU A 25 3.05 -0.39 -31.12
C GLU A 25 3.83 0.46 -30.11
N VAL A 26 4.15 -0.13 -28.96
CA VAL A 26 4.96 0.48 -27.90
C VAL A 26 6.04 -0.46 -27.40
N ASP A 27 7.16 0.08 -26.91
CA ASP A 27 8.29 -0.67 -26.36
C ASP A 27 8.21 -0.78 -24.82
N SER A 28 8.49 -1.97 -24.27
CA SER A 28 8.60 -2.20 -22.82
C SER A 28 9.86 -1.55 -22.23
N ASN A 29 10.83 -1.20 -23.08
CA ASN A 29 12.01 -0.45 -22.71
C ASN A 29 11.71 1.06 -22.75
N LEU A 30 11.49 1.65 -21.57
CA LEU A 30 11.28 3.09 -21.31
C LEU A 30 9.97 3.70 -21.83
N GLU A 31 9.48 3.31 -23.00
CA GLU A 31 8.35 3.98 -23.67
C GLU A 31 7.02 3.81 -22.92
N ILE A 32 6.62 2.56 -22.60
CA ILE A 32 5.42 2.32 -21.79
C ILE A 32 5.51 3.10 -20.46
N ALA A 33 6.68 3.07 -19.81
CA ALA A 33 6.85 3.75 -18.54
C ALA A 33 6.70 5.27 -18.65
N GLU A 34 7.19 5.87 -19.73
CA GLU A 34 7.04 7.30 -20.02
C GLU A 34 5.58 7.69 -20.25
N ILE A 35 4.83 6.88 -21.01
CA ILE A 35 3.40 7.12 -21.23
C ILE A 35 2.66 7.07 -19.89
N LEU A 36 2.89 6.04 -19.08
CA LEU A 36 2.25 5.90 -17.77
C LEU A 36 2.56 7.08 -16.83
N ARG A 37 3.80 7.58 -16.81
CA ARG A 37 4.15 8.78 -16.02
C ARG A 37 3.39 10.03 -16.47
N ARG A 38 3.26 10.25 -17.79
CA ARG A 38 2.51 11.40 -18.31
C ARG A 38 1.04 11.31 -17.98
N GLU A 39 0.44 10.12 -18.06
CA GLU A 39 -0.94 9.89 -17.64
C GLU A 39 -1.09 10.19 -16.14
N MET A 40 -0.19 9.72 -15.28
CA MET A 40 -0.25 10.06 -13.84
C MET A 40 -0.18 11.56 -13.57
N TYR A 41 0.79 12.27 -14.18
CA TYR A 41 0.98 13.70 -13.95
C TYR A 41 -0.12 14.58 -14.57
N SER A 42 -0.91 14.04 -15.50
CA SER A 42 -2.08 14.70 -16.06
C SER A 42 -3.42 14.20 -15.50
N ASN A 43 -3.38 13.32 -14.48
CA ASN A 43 -4.55 12.67 -13.89
C ASN A 43 -5.40 11.90 -14.93
N GLY A 44 -4.72 11.20 -15.84
CA GLY A 44 -5.29 10.40 -16.92
C GLY A 44 -5.83 9.02 -16.49
N PRO A 45 -6.45 8.30 -17.43
CA PRO A 45 -7.03 6.97 -17.20
C PRO A 45 -5.97 5.87 -17.01
N ALA A 46 -6.42 4.69 -16.60
CA ALA A 46 -5.65 3.47 -16.76
C ALA A 46 -5.38 3.20 -18.25
N VAL A 47 -4.26 2.55 -18.58
CA VAL A 47 -3.87 2.30 -19.97
C VAL A 47 -3.65 0.82 -20.20
N LEU A 48 -4.34 0.27 -21.21
CA LEU A 48 -4.12 -1.08 -21.73
C LEU A 48 -3.40 -0.97 -23.08
N PHE A 49 -2.13 -1.35 -23.11
CA PHE A 49 -1.32 -1.44 -24.32
C PHE A 49 -1.54 -2.80 -24.97
N GLU A 50 -2.21 -2.80 -26.13
CA GLU A 50 -2.62 -4.02 -26.84
C GLU A 50 -1.56 -4.53 -27.82
N ASN A 51 -0.57 -3.68 -28.17
CA ASN A 51 0.49 -4.00 -29.12
C ASN A 51 1.85 -3.64 -28.51
N VAL A 52 2.48 -4.61 -27.86
CA VAL A 52 3.79 -4.44 -27.22
C VAL A 52 4.85 -5.11 -28.07
N LYS A 53 5.86 -4.35 -28.48
CA LYS A 53 6.91 -4.82 -29.39
C LYS A 53 7.58 -6.09 -28.86
N ASN A 54 7.65 -7.12 -29.71
CA ASN A 54 8.18 -8.47 -29.41
C ASN A 54 7.33 -9.34 -28.47
N TYR A 55 6.15 -8.89 -28.03
CA TYR A 55 5.29 -9.65 -27.11
C TYR A 55 3.85 -9.72 -27.61
N GLU A 56 3.23 -10.90 -27.52
CA GLU A 56 1.78 -11.06 -27.75
C GLU A 56 0.95 -10.63 -26.54
N MET A 57 1.59 -10.54 -25.37
CA MET A 57 0.94 -10.24 -24.10
C MET A 57 0.70 -8.73 -23.94
N PRO A 58 -0.56 -8.28 -23.79
CA PRO A 58 -0.85 -6.89 -23.51
C PRO A 58 -0.39 -6.46 -22.12
N VAL A 59 -0.12 -5.17 -21.96
CA VAL A 59 0.33 -4.57 -20.70
C VAL A 59 -0.74 -3.63 -20.15
N LEU A 60 -1.15 -3.82 -18.90
CA LEU A 60 -2.01 -2.90 -18.17
C LEU A 60 -1.17 -2.12 -17.14
N GLY A 61 -1.25 -0.79 -17.17
CA GLY A 61 -0.66 0.07 -16.14
C GLY A 61 -1.58 1.20 -15.73
N ASN A 62 -1.24 1.88 -14.63
CA ASN A 62 -2.06 2.95 -14.05
C ASN A 62 -3.49 2.48 -13.67
N ALA A 63 -3.66 1.20 -13.40
CA ALA A 63 -4.96 0.59 -13.08
C ALA A 63 -5.56 1.12 -11.77
N PHE A 64 -4.71 1.56 -10.84
CA PHE A 64 -5.03 2.00 -9.49
C PHE A 64 -4.64 3.47 -9.24
N GLY A 65 -4.19 4.21 -10.26
CA GLY A 65 -3.64 5.56 -10.10
C GLY A 65 -4.65 6.70 -9.98
N SER A 66 -5.85 6.44 -9.47
CA SER A 66 -6.78 7.49 -9.04
C SER A 66 -7.73 6.97 -7.96
N MET A 67 -8.27 7.88 -7.14
CA MET A 67 -9.29 7.52 -6.13
C MET A 67 -10.51 6.88 -6.78
N LYS A 68 -11.01 7.41 -7.89
CA LYS A 68 -12.15 6.85 -8.62
C LYS A 68 -11.89 5.42 -9.10
N ARG A 69 -10.68 5.09 -9.56
CA ARG A 69 -10.32 3.73 -9.94
C ARG A 69 -10.25 2.77 -8.76
N LEU A 70 -9.77 3.24 -7.60
CA LEU A 70 -9.78 2.47 -6.36
C LEU A 70 -11.20 2.26 -5.82
N GLU A 71 -12.08 3.26 -5.91
CA GLU A 71 -13.50 3.11 -5.56
C GLU A 71 -14.21 2.07 -6.44
N ILE A 72 -13.89 2.06 -7.74
CA ILE A 72 -14.39 1.04 -8.67
C ILE A 72 -13.84 -0.34 -8.27
N GLY A 73 -12.52 -0.46 -8.10
CA GLY A 73 -11.86 -1.74 -7.86
C GLY A 73 -12.19 -2.38 -6.51
N LEU A 74 -12.34 -1.57 -5.47
CA LEU A 74 -12.70 -2.01 -4.12
C LEU A 74 -14.21 -1.97 -3.87
N GLU A 75 -14.99 -1.52 -4.85
CA GLU A 75 -16.45 -1.45 -4.84
C GLU A 75 -17.01 -0.68 -3.63
N MET A 76 -16.35 0.43 -3.26
CA MET A 76 -16.70 1.24 -2.10
C MET A 76 -16.20 2.68 -2.22
N THR A 77 -16.88 3.62 -1.55
CA THR A 77 -16.50 5.04 -1.50
C THR A 77 -15.98 5.48 -0.13
N ASP A 78 -16.36 4.78 0.93
CA ASP A 78 -15.84 4.99 2.28
C ASP A 78 -14.89 3.85 2.68
N PHE A 79 -13.59 4.13 2.62
CA PHE A 79 -12.56 3.15 2.93
C PHE A 79 -12.39 2.92 4.44
N THR A 80 -12.94 3.78 5.31
CA THR A 80 -12.90 3.56 6.77
C THR A 80 -13.69 2.32 7.17
N GLU A 81 -14.66 1.88 6.35
CA GLU A 81 -15.37 0.63 6.54
C GLU A 81 -14.45 -0.60 6.63
N ILE A 82 -13.30 -0.59 5.94
CA ILE A 82 -12.35 -1.72 5.96
C ILE A 82 -11.78 -1.89 7.37
N GLY A 83 -11.26 -0.81 7.94
CA GLY A 83 -10.73 -0.81 9.31
C GLY A 83 -11.81 -1.08 10.34
N GLN A 84 -13.00 -0.51 10.16
CA GLN A 84 -14.11 -0.71 11.08
C GLN A 84 -14.51 -2.17 11.17
N ARG A 85 -14.56 -2.91 10.05
CA ARG A 85 -14.85 -4.36 10.05
C ARG A 85 -13.83 -5.14 10.87
N ILE A 86 -12.54 -4.77 10.80
CA ILE A 86 -11.49 -5.44 11.58
C ILE A 86 -11.66 -5.13 13.06
N VAL A 87 -11.91 -3.86 13.41
CA VAL A 87 -12.19 -3.45 14.80
C VAL A 87 -13.39 -4.21 15.34
N ASP A 88 -14.47 -4.32 14.57
CA ASP A 88 -15.68 -5.04 14.97
C ASP A 88 -15.39 -6.52 15.22
N MET A 89 -14.58 -7.16 14.38
CA MET A 89 -14.13 -8.55 14.58
C MET A 89 -13.33 -8.72 15.88
N THR A 90 -12.47 -7.76 16.25
CA THR A 90 -11.70 -7.84 17.50
C THR A 90 -12.56 -7.66 18.76
N LYS A 91 -13.71 -6.97 18.63
CA LYS A 91 -14.67 -6.75 19.72
C LYS A 91 -15.70 -7.87 19.86
N MET A 92 -15.68 -8.88 18.99
CA MET A 92 -16.58 -10.02 19.11
C MET A 92 -16.20 -10.88 20.32
N ASP A 93 -16.75 -10.54 21.49
CA ASP A 93 -16.76 -11.43 22.65
C ASP A 93 -17.51 -12.73 22.31
N MET A 94 -16.98 -13.88 22.74
CA MET A 94 -17.72 -15.14 22.69
C MET A 94 -18.84 -15.11 23.73
N PRO A 95 -20.12 -15.07 23.35
CA PRO A 95 -21.20 -14.95 24.31
C PRO A 95 -21.32 -16.22 25.15
N SER A 96 -21.44 -16.06 26.47
CA SER A 96 -21.91 -17.10 27.37
C SER A 96 -23.44 -17.26 27.20
N GLY A 97 -23.89 -18.51 26.99
CA GLY A 97 -25.33 -18.86 26.88
C GLY A 97 -25.82 -19.22 25.47
N PHE A 98 -26.72 -20.21 25.40
CA PHE A 98 -27.20 -20.84 24.15
C PHE A 98 -28.04 -19.91 23.26
N LEU A 99 -28.86 -19.04 23.86
CA LEU A 99 -29.75 -18.10 23.14
C LEU A 99 -29.01 -16.94 22.47
N ASN A 100 -27.92 -16.44 23.08
CA ASN A 100 -27.10 -15.38 22.49
C ASN A 100 -26.22 -15.89 21.34
N LYS A 101 -25.88 -17.19 21.31
CA LYS A 101 -25.17 -17.82 20.19
C LYS A 101 -26.00 -17.83 18.90
N ILE A 102 -27.33 -18.06 18.98
CA ILE A 102 -28.20 -18.11 17.80
C ILE A 102 -28.33 -16.73 17.14
N LYS A 103 -28.38 -15.64 17.93
CA LYS A 103 -28.48 -14.27 17.40
C LYS A 103 -27.22 -13.80 16.65
N LYS A 104 -26.05 -14.38 16.94
CA LYS A 104 -24.76 -14.07 16.30
C LYS A 104 -24.44 -14.95 15.09
N LEU A 105 -25.24 -16.00 14.80
CA LEU A 105 -25.04 -16.87 13.63
C LEU A 105 -24.95 -16.13 12.29
N PRO A 106 -25.79 -15.12 12.00
CA PRO A 106 -25.69 -14.38 10.73
C PRO A 106 -24.39 -13.59 10.60
N GLU A 107 -23.88 -13.00 11.69
CA GLU A 107 -22.59 -12.28 11.71
C GLU A 107 -21.42 -13.25 11.50
N LEU A 108 -21.45 -14.40 12.17
CA LEU A 108 -20.44 -15.46 11.99
C LEU A 108 -20.44 -16.03 10.56
N SER A 109 -21.62 -16.20 9.95
CA SER A 109 -21.75 -16.63 8.55
C SER A 109 -21.13 -15.62 7.58
N LYS A 110 -21.42 -14.33 7.75
CA LYS A 110 -20.82 -13.25 6.94
C LYS A 110 -19.31 -13.18 7.10
N MET A 111 -18.80 -13.45 8.30
CA MET A 111 -17.35 -13.54 8.54
C MET A 111 -16.74 -14.75 7.82
N ALA A 112 -17.39 -15.91 7.89
CA ALA A 112 -16.96 -17.13 7.20
C ALA A 112 -16.88 -16.94 5.68
N GLU A 113 -17.74 -16.12 5.09
CA GLU A 113 -17.71 -15.79 3.65
C GLU A 113 -16.44 -15.05 3.24
N SER A 114 -15.73 -14.39 4.16
CA SER A 114 -14.47 -13.67 3.89
C SER A 114 -13.24 -14.59 3.88
N PHE A 115 -13.36 -15.84 4.34
CA PHE A 115 -12.22 -16.76 4.37
C PHE A 115 -11.86 -17.23 2.96
N PRO A 116 -10.56 -17.33 2.66
CA PRO A 116 -10.11 -17.85 1.37
C PRO A 116 -10.56 -19.30 1.19
N LYS A 117 -10.88 -19.65 -0.05
CA LYS A 117 -11.37 -20.98 -0.44
C LYS A 117 -10.36 -21.64 -1.37
N LEU A 118 -9.99 -22.88 -1.09
CA LEU A 118 -9.12 -23.65 -1.96
C LEU A 118 -9.96 -24.33 -3.04
N GLU A 119 -9.59 -24.09 -4.29
CA GLU A 119 -10.19 -24.68 -5.48
C GLU A 119 -9.21 -25.68 -6.11
N ASN A 120 -9.73 -26.63 -6.89
CA ASN A 120 -8.89 -27.61 -7.59
C ASN A 120 -8.17 -27.00 -8.80
N ASN A 121 -8.82 -26.04 -9.46
CA ASN A 121 -8.32 -25.34 -10.64
C ASN A 121 -8.91 -23.92 -10.70
N GLY A 122 -8.34 -23.11 -11.58
CA GLY A 122 -8.79 -21.74 -11.84
C GLY A 122 -8.19 -21.21 -13.14
N PRO A 123 -8.59 -20.01 -13.58
CA PRO A 123 -8.06 -19.41 -14.82
C PRO A 123 -6.54 -19.40 -14.90
N VAL A 124 -5.83 -19.13 -13.79
CA VAL A 124 -4.35 -19.11 -13.78
C VAL A 124 -3.74 -20.48 -14.12
N THR A 125 -4.48 -21.57 -13.93
CA THR A 125 -3.98 -22.94 -14.17
C THR A 125 -4.22 -23.45 -15.60
N GLU A 126 -4.72 -22.61 -16.50
CA GLU A 126 -4.98 -22.98 -17.91
C GLU A 126 -3.71 -23.41 -18.65
N ILE A 127 -2.59 -22.73 -18.38
CA ILE A 127 -1.25 -23.09 -18.87
C ILE A 127 -0.31 -23.23 -17.69
N THR A 128 0.36 -24.36 -17.59
CA THR A 128 1.38 -24.62 -16.56
C THR A 128 2.65 -25.17 -17.20
N SER A 129 3.82 -24.64 -16.84
CA SER A 129 5.12 -25.12 -17.32
C SER A 129 6.15 -25.13 -16.20
N SER A 130 7.02 -26.14 -16.18
CA SER A 130 8.24 -26.18 -15.36
C SER A 130 9.49 -25.69 -16.12
N ASP A 131 9.34 -25.37 -17.40
CA ASP A 131 10.34 -24.70 -18.22
C ASP A 131 9.85 -23.25 -18.40
N ALA A 132 10.12 -22.43 -17.38
CA ALA A 132 9.62 -21.06 -17.27
C ALA A 132 10.77 -20.07 -17.50
N SER A 133 10.50 -18.99 -18.23
CA SER A 133 11.48 -17.93 -18.50
C SER A 133 10.87 -16.54 -18.31
N PHE A 134 11.65 -15.62 -17.72
CA PHE A 134 11.29 -14.21 -17.64
C PHE A 134 11.22 -13.53 -19.01
N GLU A 135 11.89 -14.08 -20.04
CA GLU A 135 11.89 -13.50 -21.39
C GLU A 135 10.53 -13.54 -22.07
N GLU A 136 9.60 -14.38 -21.60
CA GLU A 136 8.23 -14.44 -22.13
C GLU A 136 7.35 -13.27 -21.68
N LEU A 137 7.83 -12.46 -20.73
CA LEU A 137 7.05 -11.40 -20.09
C LEU A 137 7.50 -10.01 -20.57
N PRO A 138 6.58 -9.08 -20.85
CA PRO A 138 6.89 -7.71 -21.22
C PRO A 138 7.30 -6.87 -19.99
N ILE A 139 8.31 -7.32 -19.25
CA ILE A 139 8.83 -6.67 -18.04
C ILE A 139 9.48 -5.35 -18.43
N LEU A 140 9.13 -4.28 -17.71
CA LEU A 140 9.56 -2.94 -18.08
C LEU A 140 10.98 -2.63 -17.61
N LYS A 141 11.72 -1.87 -18.42
CA LYS A 141 12.79 -0.99 -17.93
C LYS A 141 12.20 0.42 -17.83
N SER A 142 12.18 1.00 -16.64
CA SER A 142 11.37 2.21 -16.38
C SER A 142 12.14 3.51 -16.59
N TRP A 143 13.41 3.54 -16.18
CA TRP A 143 14.28 4.69 -16.29
C TRP A 143 15.58 4.38 -17.04
N PRO A 144 16.20 5.40 -17.69
CA PRO A 144 17.42 5.17 -18.49
C PRO A 144 18.56 4.51 -17.70
N ASN A 145 18.77 4.93 -16.45
CA ASN A 145 19.86 4.42 -15.61
C ASN A 145 19.43 3.24 -14.73
N ASP A 146 18.21 2.70 -14.88
CA ASP A 146 17.88 1.43 -14.23
C ASP A 146 18.83 0.34 -14.73
N ALA A 147 19.32 -0.49 -13.81
CA ALA A 147 20.27 -1.56 -14.12
C ALA A 147 19.74 -2.61 -15.10
N GLY A 148 18.42 -2.71 -15.26
CA GLY A 148 17.79 -3.68 -16.14
C GLY A 148 16.28 -3.53 -16.17
N ARG A 149 15.60 -4.64 -16.45
CA ARG A 149 14.14 -4.75 -16.35
C ARG A 149 13.74 -5.11 -14.92
N PHE A 150 12.62 -4.57 -14.46
CA PHE A 150 12.11 -4.79 -13.11
C PHE A 150 10.64 -5.18 -13.13
N ILE A 151 10.29 -6.23 -12.39
CA ILE A 151 8.89 -6.46 -12.01
C ILE A 151 8.57 -5.50 -10.88
N THR A 152 7.63 -4.57 -11.10
CA THR A 152 7.31 -3.49 -10.16
C THR A 152 6.00 -3.70 -9.41
N LEU A 153 5.04 -4.45 -9.98
CA LEU A 153 3.76 -4.80 -9.36
C LEU A 153 3.57 -6.32 -9.25
N GLY A 154 4.60 -6.99 -8.75
CA GLY A 154 4.54 -8.43 -8.42
C GLY A 154 4.16 -8.62 -6.95
N LEU A 155 3.04 -9.31 -6.70
CA LEU A 155 2.59 -9.65 -5.34
C LEU A 155 3.29 -10.95 -4.94
N VAL A 156 4.29 -10.86 -4.07
CA VAL A 156 5.08 -12.01 -3.63
C VAL A 156 4.41 -12.69 -2.45
N ALA A 157 3.97 -13.92 -2.68
CA ALA A 157 3.41 -14.80 -1.67
C ALA A 157 4.51 -15.64 -1.01
N THR A 158 4.48 -15.70 0.33
CA THR A 158 5.29 -16.61 1.15
C THR A 158 4.45 -17.15 2.30
N LYS A 159 4.86 -18.27 2.90
CA LYS A 159 4.29 -18.78 4.16
C LYS A 159 5.29 -18.55 5.29
N HIS A 160 4.79 -18.18 6.46
CA HIS A 160 5.62 -18.14 7.66
C HIS A 160 6.13 -19.57 7.96
N PRO A 161 7.45 -19.81 8.07
CA PRO A 161 8.00 -21.17 8.20
C PRO A 161 7.57 -21.96 9.44
N GLU A 162 7.02 -21.28 10.45
CA GLU A 162 6.53 -21.90 11.70
C GLU A 162 5.02 -22.04 11.77
N THR A 163 4.28 -20.99 11.40
CA THR A 163 2.84 -20.91 11.63
C THR A 163 2.04 -21.27 10.39
N GLY A 164 2.67 -21.32 9.21
CA GLY A 164 2.00 -21.54 7.93
C GLY A 164 1.13 -20.36 7.46
N VAL A 165 1.06 -19.26 8.21
CA VAL A 165 0.27 -18.07 7.84
C VAL A 165 0.83 -17.47 6.55
N ARG A 166 -0.04 -17.20 5.59
CA ARG A 166 0.34 -16.65 4.29
C ARG A 166 0.55 -15.14 4.38
N ASN A 167 1.60 -14.69 3.71
CA ASN A 167 1.91 -13.29 3.50
C ASN A 167 1.84 -12.96 2.01
N LEU A 168 1.51 -11.70 1.72
CA LEU A 168 1.63 -11.04 0.43
C LEU A 168 2.33 -9.71 0.66
N GLY A 169 3.31 -9.41 -0.18
CA GLY A 169 3.96 -8.10 -0.22
C GLY A 169 4.34 -7.74 -1.66
N VAL A 170 4.37 -6.45 -1.97
CA VAL A 170 4.89 -5.97 -3.25
C VAL A 170 6.36 -5.62 -3.07
N TYR A 171 7.21 -6.25 -3.86
CA TYR A 171 8.65 -6.00 -3.86
C TYR A 171 9.11 -5.88 -5.31
N ARG A 172 9.95 -4.89 -5.59
CA ARG A 172 10.57 -4.80 -6.91
C ARG A 172 11.55 -5.95 -7.09
N MET A 173 11.63 -6.47 -8.31
CA MET A 173 12.56 -7.57 -8.64
C MET A 173 13.32 -7.28 -9.91
N GLN A 174 14.65 -7.15 -9.80
CA GLN A 174 15.53 -6.99 -10.96
C GLN A 174 15.71 -8.32 -11.68
N ILE A 175 15.50 -8.35 -12.99
CA ILE A 175 15.77 -9.54 -13.81
C ILE A 175 17.26 -9.61 -14.12
N VAL A 176 17.89 -10.74 -13.79
CA VAL A 176 19.32 -10.99 -14.02
C VAL A 176 19.52 -11.77 -15.31
N ASP A 177 18.76 -12.84 -15.47
CA ASP A 177 18.76 -13.72 -16.64
C ASP A 177 17.37 -14.39 -16.81
N ASN A 178 17.27 -15.42 -17.65
CA ASN A 178 16.02 -16.08 -17.97
C ASN A 178 15.30 -16.67 -16.74
N THR A 179 16.03 -17.07 -15.69
CA THR A 179 15.45 -17.77 -14.53
C THR A 179 15.84 -17.16 -13.18
N HIS A 180 16.72 -16.16 -13.13
CA HIS A 180 17.11 -15.49 -11.89
C HIS A 180 16.64 -14.04 -11.84
N ALA A 181 16.11 -13.66 -10.68
CA ALA A 181 15.77 -12.28 -10.34
C ALA A 181 16.27 -11.93 -8.93
N LEU A 182 16.45 -10.65 -8.62
CA LEU A 182 16.90 -10.19 -7.30
C LEU A 182 15.69 -9.69 -6.51
N MET A 183 15.44 -10.30 -5.35
CA MET A 183 14.27 -10.02 -4.52
C MET A 183 14.58 -8.87 -3.56
N HIS A 184 14.08 -7.66 -3.86
CA HIS A 184 14.33 -6.47 -3.03
C HIS A 184 13.48 -6.46 -1.75
N TRP A 185 13.79 -7.38 -0.84
CA TRP A 185 13.17 -7.50 0.47
C TRP A 185 13.79 -6.52 1.46
N GLN A 186 13.14 -5.37 1.63
CA GLN A 186 13.46 -4.44 2.71
C GLN A 186 13.38 -5.14 4.08
N LYS A 187 14.31 -4.80 4.98
CA LYS A 187 14.53 -5.52 6.26
C LYS A 187 13.28 -5.63 7.13
N HIS A 188 12.40 -4.63 7.09
CA HIS A 188 11.20 -4.53 7.93
C HIS A 188 9.95 -5.21 7.34
N LYS A 189 10.08 -5.91 6.20
CA LYS A 189 8.94 -6.57 5.54
C LYS A 189 8.91 -8.06 5.88
N ARG A 190 7.69 -8.61 5.92
CA ARG A 190 7.45 -10.02 6.31
C ARG A 190 8.15 -11.03 5.40
N GLY A 191 8.27 -10.74 4.10
CA GLY A 191 9.03 -11.59 3.18
C GLY A 191 10.46 -11.80 3.67
N ALA A 192 11.15 -10.70 4.01
CA ALA A 192 12.49 -10.73 4.56
C ALA A 192 12.57 -11.56 5.85
N GLN A 193 11.65 -11.31 6.79
CA GLN A 193 11.58 -12.05 8.06
C GLN A 193 11.40 -13.56 7.85
N HIS A 194 10.47 -13.96 6.97
CA HIS A 194 10.26 -15.38 6.67
C HIS A 194 11.51 -15.99 6.03
N GLY A 195 12.18 -15.26 5.15
CA GLY A 195 13.45 -15.67 4.54
C GLY A 195 14.56 -15.89 5.57
N GLU A 196 14.71 -15.00 6.54
CA GLU A 196 15.71 -15.13 7.61
C GLU A 196 15.43 -16.36 8.49
N ILE A 197 14.16 -16.61 8.86
CA ILE A 197 13.76 -17.82 9.60
C ILE A 197 14.11 -19.09 8.81
N SER A 198 13.85 -19.12 7.50
CA SER A 198 14.24 -20.25 6.64
C SER A 198 15.77 -20.39 6.52
N LYS A 199 16.49 -19.27 6.43
CA LYS A 199 17.96 -19.26 6.38
C LYS A 199 18.57 -19.84 7.65
N GLU A 200 18.05 -19.51 8.83
CA GLU A 200 18.48 -20.08 10.11
C GLU A 200 18.30 -21.61 10.17
N ARG A 201 17.39 -22.16 9.36
CA ARG A 201 17.17 -23.60 9.19
C ARG A 201 18.03 -24.23 8.08
N GLY A 202 18.83 -23.43 7.37
CA GLY A 202 19.58 -23.88 6.20
C GLY A 202 18.71 -24.16 4.97
N GLU A 203 17.51 -23.59 4.91
CA GLU A 203 16.52 -23.83 3.84
C GLU A 203 16.36 -22.59 2.94
N LYS A 204 16.01 -22.83 1.68
CA LYS A 204 15.47 -21.78 0.79
C LYS A 204 13.99 -21.58 1.10
N ILE A 205 13.48 -20.38 0.92
CA ILE A 205 12.06 -20.11 1.11
C ILE A 205 11.29 -20.18 -0.22
N SER A 206 10.17 -20.90 -0.24
CA SER A 206 9.25 -20.89 -1.38
C SER A 206 8.62 -19.52 -1.54
N ALA A 207 8.60 -19.00 -2.77
CA ALA A 207 7.95 -17.74 -3.11
C ALA A 207 7.19 -17.86 -4.44
N ALA A 208 6.00 -17.26 -4.50
CA ALA A 208 5.24 -17.12 -5.73
C ALA A 208 5.05 -15.64 -6.07
N ILE A 209 5.42 -15.21 -7.27
CA ILE A 209 5.18 -13.85 -7.76
C ILE A 209 3.88 -13.86 -8.54
N ILE A 210 2.84 -13.23 -7.99
CA ILE A 210 1.52 -13.13 -8.62
C ILE A 210 1.45 -11.80 -9.37
N ILE A 211 1.07 -11.83 -10.64
CA ILE A 211 0.90 -10.67 -11.51
C ILE A 211 -0.53 -10.66 -12.03
N GLY A 212 -1.25 -9.56 -11.78
CA GLY A 212 -2.64 -9.37 -12.15
C GLY A 212 -3.58 -10.28 -11.35
N CYS A 213 -4.43 -9.70 -10.52
CA CYS A 213 -5.51 -10.39 -9.82
C CYS A 213 -6.61 -9.37 -9.47
N GLU A 214 -7.63 -9.77 -8.73
CA GLU A 214 -8.66 -8.88 -8.26
C GLU A 214 -8.11 -7.73 -7.38
N PRO A 215 -8.63 -6.49 -7.52
CA PRO A 215 -8.12 -5.29 -6.85
C PRO A 215 -7.92 -5.42 -5.33
N ALA A 216 -8.79 -6.14 -4.63
CA ALA A 216 -8.71 -6.31 -3.18
C ALA A 216 -7.45 -7.07 -2.73
N THR A 217 -6.95 -8.00 -3.53
CA THR A 217 -5.71 -8.73 -3.23
C THR A 217 -4.49 -7.88 -3.52
N VAL A 218 -4.52 -7.05 -4.57
CA VAL A 218 -3.50 -6.01 -4.82
C VAL A 218 -3.42 -5.06 -3.63
N PHE A 219 -4.55 -4.48 -3.21
CA PHE A 219 -4.60 -3.63 -2.03
C PHE A 219 -4.09 -4.32 -0.76
N SER A 220 -4.55 -5.56 -0.50
CA SER A 220 -4.12 -6.35 0.66
C SER A 220 -2.61 -6.55 0.70
N SER A 221 -1.97 -6.81 -0.45
CA SER A 221 -0.52 -7.02 -0.52
C SER A 221 0.29 -5.80 -0.08
N ILE A 222 -0.24 -4.58 -0.30
CA ILE A 222 0.42 -3.31 0.02
C ILE A 222 0.05 -2.84 1.43
N ALA A 223 -1.18 -3.11 1.88
CA ALA A 223 -1.69 -2.67 3.18
C ALA A 223 -0.85 -3.19 4.37
N PRO A 224 -0.61 -2.37 5.42
CA PRO A 224 0.12 -2.76 6.63
C PRO A 224 -0.74 -3.61 7.59
N VAL A 225 -1.28 -4.72 7.09
CA VAL A 225 -2.16 -5.65 7.80
C VAL A 225 -1.51 -6.11 9.13
N PRO A 226 -2.24 -6.22 10.25
CA PRO A 226 -1.71 -6.71 11.53
C PRO A 226 -0.99 -8.06 11.44
N GLU A 227 -0.07 -8.31 12.37
CA GLU A 227 0.67 -9.57 12.45
C GLU A 227 -0.25 -10.74 12.81
N GLY A 228 0.02 -11.92 12.25
CA GLY A 228 -0.81 -13.12 12.38
C GLY A 228 -2.07 -13.13 11.51
N LEU A 229 -2.50 -12.01 10.93
CA LEU A 229 -3.63 -11.97 10.01
C LEU A 229 -3.22 -12.32 8.58
N ASP A 230 -3.84 -13.37 8.03
CA ASP A 230 -3.63 -13.85 6.67
C ASP A 230 -4.05 -12.78 5.63
N LYS A 231 -3.19 -12.55 4.64
CA LYS A 231 -3.39 -11.50 3.63
C LYS A 231 -4.55 -11.80 2.65
N TYR A 232 -4.86 -13.06 2.37
CA TYR A 232 -6.05 -13.39 1.59
C TYR A 232 -7.33 -13.23 2.42
N LEU A 233 -7.28 -13.50 3.72
CA LEU A 233 -8.40 -13.18 4.62
C LEU A 233 -8.65 -11.66 4.67
N PHE A 234 -7.62 -10.84 4.78
CA PHE A 234 -7.77 -9.38 4.74
C PHE A 234 -8.35 -8.88 3.41
N ALA A 235 -7.92 -9.45 2.28
CA ALA A 235 -8.53 -9.17 0.98
C ALA A 235 -10.02 -9.55 0.97
N GLY A 236 -10.37 -10.71 1.54
CA GLY A 236 -11.75 -11.16 1.69
C GLY A 236 -12.62 -10.25 2.56
N ILE A 237 -12.08 -9.75 3.68
CA ILE A 237 -12.75 -8.76 4.55
C ILE A 237 -13.00 -7.45 3.79
N THR A 238 -12.02 -7.01 3.00
CA THR A 238 -12.09 -5.79 2.19
C THR A 238 -13.25 -5.86 1.21
N ARG A 239 -13.32 -6.94 0.41
CA ARG A 239 -14.35 -7.12 -0.62
C ARG A 239 -15.61 -7.88 -0.17
N LYS A 240 -15.73 -8.22 1.12
CA LYS A 240 -16.82 -9.02 1.72
C LYS A 240 -16.98 -10.42 1.09
N LYS A 241 -15.94 -10.95 0.45
CA LYS A 241 -15.97 -12.21 -0.29
C LYS A 241 -14.59 -12.84 -0.34
N GLY A 242 -14.48 -14.08 0.13
CA GLY A 242 -13.23 -14.82 0.24
C GLY A 242 -12.55 -15.04 -1.10
N ILE A 243 -11.23 -14.97 -1.09
CA ILE A 243 -10.40 -15.16 -2.28
C ILE A 243 -10.37 -16.65 -2.64
N LYS A 244 -10.68 -16.97 -3.90
CA LYS A 244 -10.47 -18.31 -4.44
C LYS A 244 -8.98 -18.50 -4.68
N THR A 245 -8.45 -19.61 -4.20
CA THR A 245 -7.02 -19.93 -4.28
C THR A 245 -6.81 -21.29 -4.92
N VAL A 246 -5.67 -21.50 -5.54
CA VAL A 246 -5.21 -22.78 -6.10
C VAL A 246 -3.80 -23.07 -5.60
N LYS A 247 -3.40 -24.34 -5.58
CA LYS A 247 -2.02 -24.72 -5.27
C LYS A 247 -1.09 -24.47 -6.45
N CYS A 248 0.10 -23.94 -6.16
CA CYS A 248 1.23 -23.93 -7.07
C CYS A 248 1.63 -25.36 -7.50
N LYS A 249 2.36 -25.50 -8.61
CA LYS A 249 2.75 -26.79 -9.19
C LYS A 249 4.13 -27.29 -8.78
N THR A 250 5.06 -26.37 -8.53
CA THR A 250 6.47 -26.63 -8.25
C THR A 250 6.88 -26.29 -6.81
N ILE A 251 6.02 -25.58 -6.07
CA ILE A 251 6.25 -25.17 -4.68
C ILE A 251 4.99 -25.34 -3.82
N ASP A 252 5.13 -25.42 -2.49
CA ASP A 252 4.02 -25.60 -1.55
C ASP A 252 3.37 -24.27 -1.11
N LEU A 253 2.78 -23.55 -2.05
CA LEU A 253 2.05 -22.31 -1.82
C LEU A 253 0.66 -22.32 -2.47
N GLU A 254 -0.24 -21.51 -1.93
CA GLU A 254 -1.53 -21.18 -2.55
C GLU A 254 -1.54 -19.73 -3.06
N VAL A 255 -2.08 -19.56 -4.25
CA VAL A 255 -2.15 -18.29 -4.99
C VAL A 255 -3.57 -18.03 -5.49
N PRO A 256 -3.97 -16.78 -5.81
CA PRO A 256 -5.31 -16.49 -6.33
C PRO A 256 -5.60 -17.30 -7.60
N ALA A 257 -6.74 -17.97 -7.62
CA ALA A 257 -7.19 -18.81 -8.74
C ALA A 257 -7.37 -17.98 -10.03
N ASN A 258 -7.75 -16.72 -9.86
CA ASN A 258 -8.07 -15.76 -10.92
C ASN A 258 -6.88 -14.87 -11.30
N ALA A 259 -5.66 -15.19 -10.87
CA ALA A 259 -4.49 -14.44 -11.28
C ALA A 259 -4.24 -14.56 -12.80
N GLU A 260 -3.61 -13.56 -13.40
CA GLU A 260 -3.20 -13.61 -14.82
C GLU A 260 -2.00 -14.52 -14.98
N ILE A 261 -0.98 -14.31 -14.13
CA ILE A 261 0.31 -15.01 -14.17
C ILE A 261 0.80 -15.25 -12.74
N VAL A 262 1.35 -16.43 -12.49
CA VAL A 262 2.05 -16.80 -11.27
C VAL A 262 3.40 -17.39 -11.64
N LEU A 263 4.47 -16.80 -11.12
CA LEU A 263 5.83 -17.29 -11.25
C LEU A 263 6.22 -17.98 -9.95
N GLU A 264 6.62 -19.24 -10.03
CA GLU A 264 6.90 -20.09 -8.89
C GLU A 264 8.40 -20.30 -8.73
N GLY A 265 8.90 -20.29 -7.51
CA GLY A 265 10.32 -20.50 -7.27
C GLY A 265 10.73 -20.44 -5.81
N TYR A 266 12.04 -20.28 -5.62
CA TYR A 266 12.65 -20.19 -4.30
C TYR A 266 13.53 -18.96 -4.18
N VAL A 267 13.50 -18.30 -3.03
CA VAL A 267 14.46 -17.26 -2.67
C VAL A 267 15.56 -17.89 -1.83
N ASP A 268 16.81 -17.68 -2.24
CA ASP A 268 18.00 -18.19 -1.56
C ASP A 268 18.76 -17.04 -0.89
N LEU A 269 18.74 -17.00 0.44
CA LEU A 269 19.44 -15.98 1.23
C LEU A 269 20.95 -16.26 1.40
N HIS A 270 21.47 -17.30 0.75
CA HIS A 270 22.91 -17.55 0.60
C HIS A 270 23.43 -17.12 -0.77
N ASP A 271 22.56 -17.01 -1.80
CA ASP A 271 22.89 -16.44 -3.11
C ASP A 271 22.52 -14.95 -3.14
N ILE A 272 23.44 -14.12 -2.67
CA ILE A 272 23.29 -12.67 -2.61
C ILE A 272 24.03 -12.04 -3.80
N ARG A 273 23.36 -11.13 -4.51
CA ARG A 273 23.91 -10.41 -5.66
C ARG A 273 23.55 -8.93 -5.60
N ASP A 274 24.28 -8.12 -6.37
CA ASP A 274 24.09 -6.67 -6.43
C ASP A 274 22.85 -6.31 -7.27
N GLU A 275 21.90 -5.60 -6.65
CA GLU A 275 20.70 -5.06 -7.30
C GLU A 275 20.79 -3.54 -7.43
N GLY A 276 20.20 -3.00 -8.49
CA GLY A 276 20.17 -1.58 -8.78
C GLY A 276 21.36 -1.10 -9.62
N PRO A 277 21.43 0.22 -9.91
CA PRO A 277 20.52 1.25 -9.42
C PRO A 277 19.11 1.16 -10.02
N PHE A 278 18.13 1.78 -9.35
CA PHE A 278 16.72 1.79 -9.74
C PHE A 278 16.07 3.12 -9.36
N GLY A 279 15.34 3.77 -10.28
CA GLY A 279 14.59 4.99 -9.99
C GLY A 279 13.33 4.72 -9.18
N ASP A 280 13.31 5.12 -7.90
CA ASP A 280 12.30 4.71 -6.93
C ASP A 280 11.28 5.83 -6.60
N HIS A 281 10.24 5.50 -5.84
CA HIS A 281 9.11 6.34 -5.40
C HIS A 281 9.52 7.59 -4.61
N THR A 282 10.77 7.69 -4.17
CA THR A 282 11.33 8.91 -3.55
C THR A 282 11.72 9.97 -4.59
N GLY A 283 11.76 9.58 -5.87
CA GLY A 283 12.21 10.42 -6.98
C GLY A 283 13.71 10.38 -7.25
N TYR A 284 14.45 9.50 -6.57
CA TYR A 284 15.89 9.31 -6.73
C TYR A 284 16.21 7.88 -7.20
N TYR A 285 17.40 7.72 -7.79
CA TYR A 285 17.96 6.39 -7.98
C TYR A 285 18.44 5.84 -6.65
N THR A 286 17.91 4.70 -6.23
CA THR A 286 18.47 3.94 -5.11
C THR A 286 19.82 3.37 -5.53
N PRO A 287 20.85 3.42 -4.67
CA PRO A 287 22.17 2.90 -4.97
C PRO A 287 22.15 1.37 -5.15
N VAL A 288 23.28 0.85 -5.62
CA VAL A 288 23.51 -0.60 -5.72
C VAL A 288 23.64 -1.19 -4.32
N GLU A 289 22.86 -2.21 -4.00
CA GLU A 289 22.86 -2.88 -2.70
C GLU A 289 22.68 -4.41 -2.85
N PRO A 290 23.16 -5.22 -1.88
CA PRO A 290 23.08 -6.68 -1.97
C PRO A 290 21.69 -7.21 -1.61
N TYR A 291 21.12 -8.05 -2.47
CA TYR A 291 19.81 -8.68 -2.27
C TYR A 291 19.81 -10.19 -2.61
N PRO A 292 18.91 -10.98 -2.00
CA PRO A 292 18.83 -12.41 -2.25
C PRO A 292 18.25 -12.73 -3.63
N THR A 293 18.71 -13.85 -4.19
CA THR A 293 18.31 -14.30 -5.52
C THR A 293 17.05 -15.16 -5.44
N PHE A 294 16.08 -14.85 -6.30
CA PHE A 294 14.94 -15.69 -6.62
C PHE A 294 15.26 -16.53 -7.86
N THR A 295 15.10 -17.85 -7.75
CA THR A 295 15.21 -18.80 -8.87
C THR A 295 13.82 -19.26 -9.29
N LEU A 296 13.47 -18.98 -10.54
CA LEU A 296 12.24 -19.39 -11.21
C LEU A 296 12.28 -20.90 -11.52
N THR A 297 11.25 -21.62 -11.08
CA THR A 297 11.11 -23.07 -11.29
C THR A 297 9.86 -23.45 -12.06
N GLY A 298 8.88 -22.54 -12.16
CA GLY A 298 7.66 -22.80 -12.91
C GLY A 298 6.81 -21.56 -13.14
N ILE A 299 5.84 -21.69 -14.04
CA ILE A 299 4.86 -20.67 -14.35
C ILE A 299 3.47 -21.30 -14.45
N MET A 300 2.48 -20.60 -13.90
CA MET A 300 1.07 -20.79 -14.20
C MET A 300 0.53 -19.51 -14.82
N ARG A 301 -0.26 -19.59 -15.89
CA ARG A 301 -0.90 -18.41 -16.49
C ARG A 301 -2.22 -18.75 -17.17
N ARG A 302 -3.06 -17.73 -17.33
CA ARG A 302 -4.22 -17.78 -18.24
C ARG A 302 -3.75 -17.98 -19.68
N LYS A 303 -4.64 -18.46 -20.54
CA LYS A 303 -4.38 -18.61 -21.98
C LYS A 303 -4.16 -17.28 -22.69
N ASN A 304 -4.89 -16.24 -22.30
CA ASN A 304 -4.77 -14.87 -22.81
C ASN A 304 -4.46 -13.91 -21.65
N PRO A 305 -3.24 -13.96 -21.09
CA PRO A 305 -2.88 -13.21 -19.90
C PRO A 305 -2.64 -11.73 -20.20
N ILE A 306 -2.84 -10.89 -19.20
CA ILE A 306 -2.48 -9.46 -19.20
C ILE A 306 -1.34 -9.24 -18.21
N TYR A 307 -0.24 -8.64 -18.66
CA TYR A 307 0.84 -8.23 -17.77
C TYR A 307 0.46 -6.94 -17.05
N VAL A 308 0.16 -7.03 -15.76
CA VAL A 308 -0.18 -5.86 -14.94
C VAL A 308 1.09 -5.30 -14.31
N THR A 309 1.32 -4.00 -14.48
CA THR A 309 2.54 -3.33 -14.02
C THR A 309 2.25 -1.95 -13.45
N THR A 310 3.25 -1.36 -12.81
CA THR A 310 3.22 0.03 -12.34
C THR A 310 4.57 0.71 -12.60
N VAL A 311 4.60 2.03 -12.47
CA VAL A 311 5.84 2.83 -12.55
C VAL A 311 5.98 3.64 -11.28
N VAL A 312 7.23 3.78 -10.83
CA VAL A 312 7.61 4.58 -9.66
C VAL A 312 8.66 5.62 -10.05
N GLY A 313 8.84 6.61 -9.19
CA GLY A 313 9.59 7.82 -9.48
C GLY A 313 9.15 8.95 -8.57
N LYS A 314 9.41 10.20 -8.96
CA LYS A 314 9.00 11.36 -8.17
C LYS A 314 7.46 11.39 -8.04
N PRO A 315 6.89 11.42 -6.82
CA PRO A 315 5.46 11.49 -6.62
C PRO A 315 4.84 12.72 -7.34
N ILE A 316 3.58 12.65 -7.80
CA ILE A 316 2.54 11.67 -7.45
C ILE A 316 2.42 10.59 -8.55
N LEU A 317 2.61 9.32 -8.17
CA LEU A 317 2.41 8.15 -9.04
C LEU A 317 1.37 7.20 -8.42
N GLU A 318 1.15 6.03 -9.04
CA GLU A 318 0.03 5.12 -8.73
C GLU A 318 0.01 4.63 -7.27
N ASP A 319 1.19 4.36 -6.70
CA ASP A 319 1.39 3.99 -5.30
C ASP A 319 0.77 5.00 -4.33
N ALA A 320 0.69 6.27 -4.73
CA ALA A 320 0.19 7.32 -3.87
C ALA A 320 -1.31 7.22 -3.56
N TYR A 321 -2.11 6.78 -4.53
CA TYR A 321 -3.54 6.64 -4.35
C TYR A 321 -3.88 5.42 -3.48
N ILE A 322 -3.09 4.34 -3.63
CA ILE A 322 -3.21 3.18 -2.73
C ILE A 322 -2.87 3.59 -1.30
N GLY A 323 -1.83 4.42 -1.11
CA GLY A 323 -1.49 5.03 0.17
C GLY A 323 -2.65 5.80 0.81
N LYS A 324 -3.42 6.57 0.02
CA LYS A 324 -4.62 7.29 0.51
C LYS A 324 -5.72 6.36 0.99
N VAL A 325 -5.93 5.22 0.33
CA VAL A 325 -6.86 4.20 0.80
C VAL A 325 -6.36 3.57 2.10
N ILE A 326 -5.06 3.32 2.23
CA ILE A 326 -4.44 2.82 3.47
C ILE A 326 -4.66 3.83 4.62
N GLU A 327 -4.49 5.13 4.39
CA GLU A 327 -4.73 6.16 5.41
C GLU A 327 -6.13 5.99 6.04
N GLN A 328 -7.16 5.98 5.20
CA GLN A 328 -8.54 5.88 5.65
C GLN A 328 -8.89 4.50 6.23
N SER A 329 -8.36 3.43 5.63
CA SER A 329 -8.62 2.05 6.08
C SER A 329 -8.05 1.76 7.46
N PHE A 330 -6.96 2.42 7.86
CA PHE A 330 -6.29 2.15 9.13
C PHE A 330 -6.61 3.16 10.23
N LEU A 331 -7.27 4.29 9.92
CA LEU A 331 -7.73 5.26 10.92
C LEU A 331 -8.55 4.62 12.06
N PRO A 332 -9.53 3.72 11.82
CA PRO A 332 -10.25 3.05 12.90
C PRO A 332 -9.36 2.22 13.83
N LEU A 333 -8.33 1.57 13.27
CA LEU A 333 -7.37 0.76 14.04
C LEU A 333 -6.46 1.65 14.89
N ILE A 334 -6.02 2.79 14.35
CA ILE A 334 -5.25 3.78 15.11
C ILE A 334 -6.09 4.30 16.28
N ARG A 335 -7.36 4.67 16.04
CA ARG A 335 -8.29 5.15 17.08
C ARG A 335 -8.56 4.12 18.18
N MET A 336 -8.41 2.83 17.90
CA MET A 336 -8.53 1.78 18.91
C MET A 336 -7.46 1.91 20.01
N PHE A 337 -6.23 2.32 19.65
CA PHE A 337 -5.12 2.51 20.58
C PHE A 337 -4.93 3.98 20.99
N HIS A 338 -5.34 4.91 20.14
CA HIS A 338 -5.20 6.35 20.32
C HIS A 338 -6.55 7.04 20.04
N PRO A 339 -7.54 6.90 20.94
CA PRO A 339 -8.90 7.42 20.73
C PRO A 339 -8.98 8.94 20.64
N GLU A 340 -7.91 9.65 21.00
CA GLU A 340 -7.81 11.09 20.76
C GLU A 340 -7.52 11.47 19.30
N VAL A 341 -7.06 10.54 18.46
CA VAL A 341 -6.77 10.82 17.04
C VAL A 341 -8.08 11.03 16.29
N VAL A 342 -8.26 12.24 15.79
CA VAL A 342 -9.42 12.63 14.99
C VAL A 342 -9.18 12.25 13.54
N ASP A 343 -8.02 12.52 12.98
CA ASP A 343 -7.72 12.18 11.59
C ASP A 343 -6.21 12.10 11.39
N PHE A 344 -5.78 11.55 10.26
CA PHE A 344 -4.40 11.69 9.82
C PHE A 344 -4.29 11.68 8.30
N SER A 345 -3.25 12.34 7.79
CA SER A 345 -2.88 12.24 6.38
C SER A 345 -1.39 12.06 6.17
N MET A 346 -1.04 11.32 5.13
CA MET A 346 0.32 11.14 4.65
C MET A 346 0.41 11.74 3.23
N PRO A 347 0.75 13.03 3.08
CA PRO A 347 0.73 13.68 1.77
C PRO A 347 1.61 12.94 0.76
N ALA A 348 1.13 12.77 -0.48
CA ALA A 348 1.87 12.07 -1.53
C ALA A 348 3.24 12.72 -1.82
N ALA A 349 3.34 14.05 -1.68
CA ALA A 349 4.60 14.78 -1.79
C ALA A 349 5.63 14.42 -0.71
N GLY A 350 5.17 13.90 0.43
CA GLY A 350 6.00 13.35 1.49
C GLY A 350 6.32 11.86 1.31
N TRP A 351 6.10 11.31 0.10
CA TRP A 351 6.35 9.90 -0.25
C TRP A 351 5.80 8.90 0.80
N PHE A 352 4.67 9.26 1.42
CA PHE A 352 4.02 8.57 2.53
C PHE A 352 4.87 8.51 3.81
N GLN A 353 5.90 7.68 3.82
CA GLN A 353 6.71 7.45 5.02
C GLN A 353 7.62 8.65 5.36
N GLY A 354 7.76 9.64 4.48
CA GLY A 354 8.51 10.85 4.81
C GLY A 354 7.79 11.79 5.77
N PHE A 355 6.46 11.85 5.72
CA PHE A 355 5.70 12.88 6.42
C PHE A 355 4.26 12.44 6.70
N ALA A 356 3.84 12.51 7.97
CA ALA A 356 2.44 12.40 8.34
C ALA A 356 1.98 13.56 9.21
N ILE A 357 0.71 13.93 9.04
CA ILE A 357 0.02 14.97 9.78
C ILE A 357 -1.08 14.29 10.58
N ILE A 358 -1.16 14.54 11.88
CA ILE A 358 -2.07 13.86 12.80
C ILE A 358 -2.91 14.91 13.53
N SER A 359 -4.22 14.84 13.37
CA SER A 359 -5.15 15.68 14.12
C SER A 359 -5.60 14.97 15.38
N ILE A 360 -5.61 15.69 16.51
CA ILE A 360 -6.01 15.15 17.81
C ILE A 360 -7.02 16.05 18.53
N LYS A 361 -7.89 15.43 19.32
CA LYS A 361 -8.65 16.09 20.36
C LYS A 361 -7.81 16.16 21.63
N LYS A 362 -7.03 17.22 21.76
CA LYS A 362 -6.15 17.46 22.91
C LYS A 362 -6.96 17.70 24.19
N ARG A 363 -6.54 17.08 25.30
CA ARG A 363 -7.19 17.10 26.61
C ARG A 363 -6.26 17.45 27.77
N TYR A 364 -4.95 17.31 27.57
CA TYR A 364 -3.94 17.57 28.60
C TYR A 364 -2.60 17.97 27.98
N PRO A 365 -1.73 18.67 28.73
CA PRO A 365 -0.41 19.08 28.26
C PRO A 365 0.47 17.89 27.86
N GLY A 366 1.23 18.02 26.76
CA GLY A 366 2.15 16.98 26.29
C GLY A 366 1.50 15.81 25.53
N GLN A 367 0.18 15.82 25.33
CA GLN A 367 -0.53 14.74 24.64
C GLN A 367 -0.06 14.53 23.19
N ALA A 368 0.34 15.58 22.49
CA ALA A 368 0.89 15.47 21.14
C ALA A 368 2.14 14.57 21.11
N LYS A 369 3.07 14.73 22.06
CA LYS A 369 4.25 13.86 22.20
C LYS A 369 3.87 12.41 22.50
N LYS A 370 2.87 12.18 23.35
CA LYS A 370 2.33 10.82 23.62
C LYS A 370 1.83 10.15 22.34
N VAL A 371 1.13 10.90 21.48
CA VAL A 371 0.63 10.38 20.18
C VAL A 371 1.80 10.11 19.23
N MET A 372 2.76 11.03 19.10
CA MET A 372 3.96 10.82 18.26
C MET A 372 4.71 9.54 18.65
N MET A 373 5.01 9.36 19.94
CA MET A 373 5.72 8.18 20.45
C MET A 373 4.91 6.89 20.24
N GLY A 374 3.59 6.95 20.43
CA GLY A 374 2.71 5.81 20.19
C GLY A 374 2.71 5.36 18.73
N LEU A 375 2.59 6.30 17.80
CA LEU A 375 2.59 6.02 16.36
C LEU A 375 3.98 5.58 15.85
N TRP A 376 5.07 6.15 16.37
CA TRP A 376 6.42 5.66 16.07
C TRP A 376 6.73 4.29 16.65
N GLY A 377 5.92 3.81 17.61
CA GLY A 377 5.97 2.44 18.11
C GLY A 377 5.06 1.46 17.36
N MET A 378 4.31 1.91 16.33
CA MET A 378 3.21 1.16 15.73
C MET A 378 3.47 0.77 14.27
N GLY A 379 3.66 -0.52 14.02
CA GLY A 379 3.63 -1.09 12.67
C GLY A 379 4.52 -0.35 11.67
N GLN A 380 3.99 -0.06 10.48
CA GLN A 380 4.73 0.69 9.44
C GLN A 380 4.87 2.19 9.75
N LEU A 381 4.05 2.77 10.64
CA LEU A 381 4.21 4.17 11.06
C LEU A 381 5.50 4.40 11.88
N ALA A 382 6.10 3.33 12.40
CA ALA A 382 7.43 3.36 13.00
C ALA A 382 8.52 3.82 12.00
N LEU A 383 8.30 3.65 10.69
CA LEU A 383 9.22 4.11 9.65
C LEU A 383 8.98 5.57 9.27
N THR A 384 7.86 6.17 9.67
CA THR A 384 7.56 7.55 9.32
C THR A 384 8.61 8.50 9.90
N LYS A 385 9.23 9.31 9.04
CA LYS A 385 10.34 10.20 9.40
C LYS A 385 9.88 11.42 10.18
N MET A 386 8.78 12.03 9.75
CA MET A 386 8.32 13.30 10.30
C MET A 386 6.84 13.24 10.67
N PHE A 387 6.52 13.72 11.87
CA PHE A 387 5.15 13.91 12.33
C PHE A 387 4.87 15.37 12.64
N VAL A 388 3.73 15.87 12.19
CA VAL A 388 3.13 17.12 12.67
C VAL A 388 1.83 16.77 13.37
N VAL A 389 1.69 17.16 14.64
CA VAL A 389 0.44 16.95 15.38
C VAL A 389 -0.29 18.28 15.51
N VAL A 390 -1.55 18.32 15.08
CA VAL A 390 -2.44 19.49 15.08
C VAL A 390 -3.71 19.20 15.90
N ASP A 391 -4.48 20.24 16.23
CA ASP A 391 -5.78 20.07 16.88
C ASP A 391 -6.88 19.62 15.90
N GLU A 392 -8.06 19.28 16.44
CA GLU A 392 -9.24 18.82 15.70
C GLU A 392 -9.87 19.85 14.76
N ASP A 393 -9.50 21.13 14.87
CA ASP A 393 -9.99 22.20 14.00
C ASP A 393 -9.19 22.35 12.70
N ILE A 394 -8.05 21.67 12.58
CA ILE A 394 -7.18 21.74 11.40
C ILE A 394 -7.51 20.61 10.43
N ASN A 395 -7.76 20.96 9.16
CA ASN A 395 -7.93 20.00 8.08
C ASN A 395 -6.57 19.41 7.66
N VAL A 396 -6.30 18.17 8.06
CA VAL A 396 -5.04 17.46 7.73
C VAL A 396 -4.85 17.16 6.24
N HIS A 397 -5.89 17.31 5.43
CA HIS A 397 -5.83 17.14 3.98
C HIS A 397 -5.60 18.46 3.22
N ASP A 398 -5.58 19.61 3.92
CA ASP A 398 -5.17 20.90 3.35
C ASP A 398 -3.82 21.34 3.95
N ILE A 399 -2.78 21.29 3.12
CA ILE A 399 -1.43 21.66 3.57
C ILE A 399 -1.32 23.12 4.01
N ASN A 400 -2.17 24.02 3.49
CA ASN A 400 -2.13 25.43 3.88
C ASN A 400 -2.62 25.61 5.32
N ASP A 401 -3.67 24.88 5.71
CA ASP A 401 -4.21 24.90 7.07
C ASP A 401 -3.20 24.32 8.07
N VAL A 402 -2.48 23.27 7.67
CA VAL A 402 -1.41 22.66 8.48
C VAL A 402 -0.21 23.59 8.61
N ILE A 403 0.22 24.27 7.54
CA ILE A 403 1.27 25.29 7.60
C ILE A 403 0.84 26.45 8.51
N TRP A 404 -0.42 26.89 8.43
CA TRP A 404 -0.96 27.91 9.32
C TRP A 404 -0.87 27.46 10.78
N ALA A 405 -1.27 26.22 11.10
CA ALA A 405 -1.16 25.67 12.45
C ALA A 405 0.30 25.64 12.95
N ILE A 406 1.24 25.15 12.13
CA ILE A 406 2.67 25.12 12.49
C ILE A 406 3.18 26.54 12.79
N THR A 407 2.92 27.49 11.91
CA THR A 407 3.49 28.84 12.00
C THR A 407 2.84 29.71 13.08
N THR A 408 1.65 29.34 13.57
CA THR A 408 0.92 30.12 14.58
C THR A 408 0.87 29.47 15.96
N ARG A 409 1.02 28.14 16.06
CA ARG A 409 0.86 27.37 17.31
C ARG A 409 2.15 26.71 17.82
N ALA A 410 3.21 26.67 17.01
CA ALA A 410 4.48 26.08 17.40
C ALA A 410 5.58 27.13 17.61
N ASP A 411 6.27 27.06 18.75
CA ASP A 411 7.59 27.62 18.95
C ASP A 411 8.64 26.58 18.53
N ALA A 412 9.59 26.99 17.68
CA ALA A 412 10.52 26.06 17.04
C ALA A 412 11.33 25.23 18.04
N ALA A 413 11.84 25.83 19.13
CA ALA A 413 12.69 25.11 20.07
C ALA A 413 11.88 24.28 21.07
N ARG A 414 10.76 24.83 21.57
CA ARG A 414 9.93 24.18 22.59
C ARG A 414 9.13 23.01 22.03
N ASP A 415 8.59 23.17 20.83
CA ASP A 415 7.54 22.29 20.28
C ASP A 415 8.06 21.30 19.24
N THR A 416 9.36 21.35 18.95
CA THR A 416 10.05 20.37 18.11
C THR A 416 10.69 19.28 18.96
N THR A 417 10.52 18.03 18.55
CA THR A 417 11.15 16.85 19.14
C THR A 417 12.01 16.17 18.09
N ILE A 418 13.27 15.90 18.40
CA ILE A 418 14.17 15.11 17.55
C ILE A 418 14.54 13.85 18.31
N ILE A 419 14.34 12.69 17.70
CA ILE A 419 14.78 11.39 18.23
C ILE A 419 15.86 10.85 17.31
N ASN A 420 17.07 10.67 17.84
CA ASN A 420 18.21 10.17 17.08
C ASN A 420 18.27 8.64 17.12
N ASN A 421 18.97 8.04 16.15
CA ASN A 421 19.27 6.61 16.07
C ASN A 421 18.01 5.72 16.10
N THR A 422 17.03 6.08 15.29
CA THR A 422 15.76 5.36 15.14
C THR A 422 15.72 4.59 13.82
N PRO A 423 14.90 3.52 13.72
CA PRO A 423 14.61 2.88 12.45
C PRO A 423 14.04 3.87 11.42
N THR A 424 14.49 3.76 10.18
CA THR A 424 14.00 4.52 9.02
C THR A 424 13.67 3.58 7.88
N ASP A 425 12.89 4.05 6.90
CA ASP A 425 12.69 3.29 5.67
C ASP A 425 14.05 3.00 5.00
N THR A 426 14.18 1.80 4.44
CA THR A 426 15.39 1.35 3.73
C THR A 426 15.74 2.29 2.57
N LEU A 427 14.74 2.95 1.99
CA LEU A 427 14.83 3.80 0.80
C LEU A 427 14.89 5.29 1.14
N ASP A 428 14.95 5.69 2.42
CA ASP A 428 15.06 7.11 2.80
C ASP A 428 16.36 7.71 2.22
N PRO A 429 16.27 8.59 1.20
CA PRO A 429 17.43 9.08 0.47
C PRO A 429 18.28 10.07 1.30
N ALA A 430 17.75 10.54 2.43
CA ALA A 430 18.39 11.52 3.29
C ALA A 430 18.82 10.94 4.65
N SER A 431 18.63 9.63 4.88
CA SER A 431 19.13 8.98 6.09
C SER A 431 20.67 8.91 6.04
N PRO A 432 21.38 9.14 7.16
CA PRO A 432 22.84 9.02 7.20
C PRO A 432 23.32 7.57 7.03
N MET A 433 22.48 6.60 7.38
CA MET A 433 22.74 5.17 7.25
C MET A 433 21.48 4.45 6.76
N VAL A 434 21.67 3.33 6.06
CA VAL A 434 20.56 2.46 5.63
C VAL A 434 19.84 1.92 6.87
N ASN A 435 18.51 2.06 6.91
CA ASN A 435 17.63 1.66 8.01
C ASN A 435 17.84 2.37 9.37
N LEU A 436 18.74 3.35 9.49
CA LEU A 436 19.02 4.04 10.75
C LEU A 436 19.24 5.55 10.55
N GLY A 437 18.40 6.36 11.19
CA GLY A 437 18.45 7.81 11.09
C GLY A 437 17.82 8.51 12.29
N SER A 438 17.12 9.61 12.06
CA SER A 438 16.42 10.39 13.09
C SER A 438 14.98 10.67 12.69
N LYS A 439 14.16 11.01 13.70
CA LYS A 439 12.77 11.42 13.52
C LYS A 439 12.55 12.84 14.00
N LEU A 440 11.62 13.53 13.34
CA LEU A 440 11.19 14.87 13.68
C LEU A 440 9.71 14.87 14.05
N GLY A 441 9.38 15.41 15.22
CA GLY A 441 8.02 15.66 15.66
C GLY A 441 7.80 17.15 15.87
N ILE A 442 6.73 17.70 15.31
CA ILE A 442 6.33 19.09 15.53
C ILE A 442 4.96 19.07 16.20
N ASP A 443 4.88 19.59 17.42
CA ASP A 443 3.63 19.83 18.11
C ASP A 443 3.09 21.20 17.65
N ALA A 444 2.16 21.19 16.71
CA ALA A 444 1.42 22.35 16.22
C ALA A 444 0.02 22.46 16.86
N THR A 445 -0.19 21.86 18.04
CA THR A 445 -1.43 22.01 18.81
C THR A 445 -1.46 23.32 19.60
N GLN A 446 -2.63 23.79 19.99
CA GLN A 446 -2.80 24.93 20.88
C GLN A 446 -2.11 24.64 22.22
N LYS A 447 -1.25 25.56 22.64
CA LYS A 447 -0.47 25.40 23.87
C LYS A 447 -1.23 25.86 25.09
N THR A 448 -1.06 25.12 26.19
CA THR A 448 -1.58 25.47 27.51
C THR A 448 -0.49 26.12 28.38
N ARG A 449 -0.88 26.73 29.51
CA ARG A 449 0.08 27.35 30.42
C ARG A 449 1.06 26.33 31.02
N GLU A 450 0.59 25.11 31.27
CA GLU A 450 1.38 23.99 31.78
C GLU A 450 2.46 23.51 30.78
N GLU A 451 2.36 23.90 29.51
CA GLU A 451 3.35 23.62 28.46
C GLU A 451 4.40 24.74 28.33
N GLY A 452 4.43 25.69 29.27
CA GLY A 452 5.35 26.83 29.23
C GLY A 452 4.91 27.94 28.28
N TYR A 453 3.62 27.98 27.92
CA TYR A 453 3.04 29.09 27.17
C TYR A 453 2.50 30.15 28.14
N GLU A 454 3.37 31.10 28.52
CA GLU A 454 3.05 32.13 29.53
C GLU A 454 2.28 33.34 28.98
N ARG A 455 2.20 33.47 27.65
CA ARG A 455 1.42 34.53 27.00
C ARG A 455 -0.08 34.29 27.19
N GLU A 456 -0.86 35.34 27.01
CA GLU A 456 -2.31 35.19 26.86
C GLU A 456 -2.61 34.28 25.66
N ILE A 457 -3.49 33.29 25.86
CA ILE A 457 -3.92 32.38 24.80
C ILE A 457 -4.74 33.20 23.81
N GLN A 458 -4.20 33.36 22.60
CA GLN A 458 -4.86 34.12 21.56
C GLN A 458 -6.09 33.35 21.07
N GLN A 459 -7.21 34.04 20.95
CA GLN A 459 -8.43 33.47 20.40
C GLN A 459 -8.40 33.55 18.87
N GLN A 460 -8.67 32.43 18.21
CA GLN A 460 -8.87 32.41 16.77
C GLN A 460 -10.10 33.26 16.41
N VAL A 461 -9.95 34.11 15.40
CA VAL A 461 -11.06 34.90 14.85
C VAL A 461 -12.11 33.96 14.25
N LYS A 462 -13.39 34.21 14.53
CA LYS A 462 -14.52 33.44 14.01
C LYS A 462 -15.51 34.37 13.32
N VAL A 463 -16.09 33.89 12.22
CA VAL A 463 -17.21 34.57 11.55
C VAL A 463 -18.45 34.45 12.44
N ASP A 464 -19.22 35.53 12.51
CA ASP A 464 -20.53 35.51 13.15
C ASP A 464 -21.48 34.52 12.44
N ALA A 465 -22.13 33.63 13.19
CA ALA A 465 -22.89 32.52 12.64
C ALA A 465 -24.11 32.98 11.83
N ASP A 466 -24.80 34.01 12.30
CA ASP A 466 -25.97 34.57 11.62
C ASP A 466 -25.56 35.24 10.31
N THR A 467 -24.44 35.98 10.32
CA THR A 467 -23.85 36.57 9.13
C THR A 467 -23.44 35.50 8.11
N LYS A 468 -22.79 34.42 8.55
CA LYS A 468 -22.42 33.30 7.67
C LYS A 468 -23.66 32.69 7.02
N ASN A 469 -24.69 32.35 7.81
CA ASN A 469 -25.93 31.76 7.29
C ASN A 469 -26.67 32.68 6.31
N LEU A 470 -26.69 33.99 6.60
CA LEU A 470 -27.24 34.99 5.69
C LEU A 470 -26.50 35.01 4.35
N VAL A 471 -25.17 35.02 4.37
CA VAL A 471 -24.33 35.01 3.17
C VAL A 471 -24.51 33.72 2.39
N ASP A 472 -24.48 32.55 3.06
CA ASP A 472 -24.68 31.24 2.45
C ASP A 472 -26.06 31.18 1.73
N SER A 473 -27.12 31.68 2.37
CA SER A 473 -28.47 31.70 1.78
C SER A 473 -28.60 32.58 0.52
N LYS A 474 -27.68 33.53 0.36
CA LYS A 474 -27.66 34.50 -0.74
C LYS A 474 -26.51 34.27 -1.71
N TRP A 475 -25.67 33.25 -1.51
CA TRP A 475 -24.40 33.11 -2.23
C TRP A 475 -24.57 33.16 -3.75
N SER A 476 -25.50 32.35 -4.28
CA SER A 476 -25.82 32.31 -5.72
C SER A 476 -26.39 33.62 -6.26
N SER A 477 -27.06 34.42 -5.42
CA SER A 477 -27.62 35.72 -5.81
C SER A 477 -26.57 36.82 -5.95
N TYR A 478 -25.36 36.63 -5.40
CA TYR A 478 -24.26 37.57 -5.57
C TYR A 478 -23.58 37.46 -6.94
N GLY A 479 -23.84 36.40 -7.70
CA GLY A 479 -23.21 36.16 -9.01
C GLY A 479 -21.70 35.88 -8.92
N LEU A 480 -21.24 35.37 -7.77
CA LEU A 480 -19.87 34.94 -7.49
C LEU A 480 -19.71 33.42 -7.60
#